data_AF-A0A7X9ZYM3-F1
#
_entry.id   AF-A0A7X9ZYM3-F1
#
_cell.length_a   1.000
_cell.length_b   1.000
_cell.length_c   1.000
_cell.angle_alpha   90.00
_cell.angle_beta   90.00
_cell.angle_gamma   90.00
#
_symmetry.space_group_name_H-M   'P 1'
#
loop_
_entity.id
_entity.type
_entity.pdbx_description
1 polymer ?
#
loop_
_entity_poly.entity_id
_entity_poly.type
_entity_poly.pdbx_seq_one_letter_code
_entity_poly.pdbx_strand_id
1 'polypeptide(L)'
;MAHPSTDSIPDLLLRNVPRELVMAIEDALSAGAQRAFAAAKGMADGHLPHAVGQLRHFHMNESFHRALEVGGASPTPIRGNGVVSGRSGVFSLARFNIPEGFWINGRRSHTRRQMSAANRAIEPLVQPELFDEYSAPSDAVAFFVACFSGSLHVKPDAPLSIQIAVPDRHMRGWLFRESVDAFLQRYEDKPAVQDDLAKPKLKKIKKQGNEGTAS
;
A
#
# COMPACT_ATOMS: atom_id res chain seq x y z
N MET A 1 10.12 -11.52 -28.30
CA MET A 1 9.79 -12.07 -26.97
C MET A 1 8.77 -11.13 -26.36
N ALA A 2 7.63 -11.62 -25.90
CA ALA A 2 6.62 -10.76 -25.29
C ALA A 2 7.18 -10.22 -23.96
N HIS A 3 7.29 -8.90 -23.82
CA HIS A 3 7.55 -8.30 -22.52
C HIS A 3 6.41 -8.76 -21.58
N PRO A 4 6.70 -9.33 -20.40
CA PRO A 4 5.66 -9.58 -19.42
C PRO A 4 5.01 -8.22 -19.09
N SER A 5 3.69 -8.22 -18.95
CA SER A 5 2.87 -7.07 -18.53
C SER A 5 3.64 -6.24 -17.50
N THR A 6 3.93 -4.98 -17.82
CA THR A 6 4.65 -4.04 -16.96
C THR A 6 3.92 -4.01 -15.61
N ASP A 7 4.52 -4.56 -14.55
CA ASP A 7 3.96 -4.49 -13.20
C ASP A 7 3.61 -3.03 -12.90
N SER A 8 2.43 -2.75 -12.33
CA SER A 8 2.11 -1.43 -11.77
C SER A 8 2.17 -1.48 -10.24
N ILE A 9 2.36 -0.35 -9.58
CA ILE A 9 2.34 -0.30 -8.10
C ILE A 9 1.00 -0.82 -7.52
N PRO A 10 -0.18 -0.46 -8.07
CA PRO A 10 -1.45 -1.07 -7.67
C PRO A 10 -1.44 -2.60 -7.81
N ASP A 11 -0.96 -3.15 -8.93
CA ASP A 11 -0.94 -4.59 -9.17
C ASP A 11 0.00 -5.32 -8.21
N LEU A 12 1.16 -4.71 -7.91
CA LEU A 12 2.09 -5.21 -6.90
C LEU A 12 1.44 -5.25 -5.52
N LEU A 13 0.72 -4.19 -5.12
CA LEU A 13 0.01 -4.15 -3.85
C LEU A 13 -1.09 -5.21 -3.79
N LEU A 14 -1.92 -5.34 -4.83
CA LEU A 14 -2.98 -6.34 -4.93
C LEU A 14 -2.47 -7.78 -4.88
N ARG A 15 -1.27 -8.03 -5.42
CA ARG A 15 -0.62 -9.34 -5.39
C ARG A 15 -0.05 -9.71 -4.03
N ASN A 16 0.42 -8.72 -3.26
CA ASN A 16 1.22 -8.95 -2.06
C ASN A 16 0.49 -8.62 -0.75
N VAL A 17 -0.56 -7.80 -0.79
CA VAL A 17 -1.37 -7.43 0.37
C VAL A 17 -2.74 -8.07 0.20
N PRO A 18 -3.15 -9.01 1.07
CA PRO A 18 -4.48 -9.60 1.00
C PRO A 18 -5.59 -8.58 1.29
N ARG A 19 -6.73 -8.71 0.63
CA ARG A 19 -7.92 -7.87 0.83
C ARG A 19 -8.33 -7.78 2.31
N GLU A 20 -8.41 -8.93 2.97
CA GLU A 20 -8.78 -9.02 4.39
C GLU A 20 -7.80 -8.28 5.31
N LEU A 21 -6.50 -8.25 4.95
CA LEU A 21 -5.51 -7.48 5.70
C LEU A 21 -5.73 -5.97 5.54
N VAL A 22 -6.05 -5.50 4.32
CA VAL A 22 -6.39 -4.09 4.06
C VAL A 22 -7.59 -3.66 4.90
N MET A 23 -8.66 -4.45 4.88
CA MET A 23 -9.88 -4.19 5.67
C MET A 23 -9.60 -4.20 7.17
N ALA A 24 -8.88 -5.21 7.66
CA ALA A 24 -8.52 -5.30 9.08
C ALA A 24 -7.67 -4.10 9.55
N ILE A 25 -6.77 -3.60 8.69
CA ILE A 25 -5.98 -2.40 8.98
C ILE A 25 -6.88 -1.15 9.04
N GLU A 26 -7.81 -1.00 8.09
CA GLU A 26 -8.75 0.12 8.08
C GLU A 26 -9.58 0.19 9.37
N ASP A 27 -10.20 -0.94 9.74
CA ASP A 27 -10.97 -1.08 10.98
C ASP A 27 -10.11 -0.79 12.21
N ALA A 28 -8.89 -1.32 12.23
CA ALA A 28 -7.95 -1.12 13.33
C ALA A 28 -7.56 0.35 13.52
N LEU A 29 -7.31 1.09 12.43
CA LEU A 29 -6.97 2.49 12.50
C LEU A 29 -8.18 3.34 12.95
N SER A 30 -9.37 3.03 12.46
CA SER A 30 -10.62 3.69 12.89
C SER A 30 -10.91 3.43 14.37
N ALA A 31 -10.88 2.18 14.82
CA ALA A 31 -11.09 1.82 16.22
C ALA A 31 -9.99 2.39 17.14
N GLY A 32 -8.74 2.41 16.68
CA GLY A 32 -7.62 3.02 17.41
C GLY A 32 -7.79 4.54 17.59
N ALA A 33 -8.29 5.24 16.57
CA ALA A 33 -8.59 6.66 16.64
C ALA A 33 -9.72 6.96 17.64
N GLN A 34 -10.77 6.15 17.62
CA GLN A 34 -11.90 6.28 18.53
C GLN A 34 -11.49 6.08 19.99
N ARG A 35 -10.71 5.02 20.29
CA ARG A 35 -10.16 4.77 21.63
C ARG A 35 -9.27 5.92 22.10
N ALA A 36 -8.42 6.44 21.22
CA ALA A 36 -7.54 7.54 21.55
C ALA A 36 -8.29 8.81 21.94
N PHE A 37 -9.33 9.18 21.18
CA PHE A 37 -10.13 10.34 21.52
C PHE A 37 -10.94 10.13 22.81
N ALA A 38 -11.53 8.95 22.98
CA ALA A 38 -12.25 8.60 24.21
C ALA A 38 -11.35 8.69 25.45
N ALA A 39 -10.10 8.21 25.36
CA ALA A 39 -9.13 8.26 26.45
C ALA A 39 -8.63 9.68 26.77
N ALA A 40 -8.64 10.59 25.79
CA ALA A 40 -8.27 11.99 25.99
C ALA A 40 -9.44 12.86 26.50
N LYS A 41 -10.66 12.32 26.46
CA LYS A 41 -11.89 13.07 26.77
C LYS A 41 -11.87 13.54 28.22
N GLY A 42 -12.03 14.84 28.43
CA GLY A 42 -12.02 15.48 29.75
C GLY A 42 -10.70 16.17 30.11
N MET A 43 -9.68 16.11 29.24
CA MET A 43 -8.50 16.97 29.38
C MET A 43 -8.83 18.44 29.06
N ALA A 44 -8.09 19.36 29.67
CA ALA A 44 -8.21 20.79 29.40
C ALA A 44 -7.95 21.10 27.91
N ASP A 45 -8.68 22.08 27.36
CA ASP A 45 -8.69 22.39 25.92
C ASP A 45 -7.28 22.67 25.36
N GLY A 46 -6.41 23.33 26.12
CA GLY A 46 -5.03 23.60 25.70
C GLY A 46 -4.13 22.36 25.61
N HIS A 47 -4.43 21.31 26.38
CA HIS A 47 -3.67 20.05 26.36
C HIS A 47 -4.28 19.02 25.41
N LEU A 48 -5.58 19.13 25.13
CA LEU A 48 -6.34 18.12 24.41
C LEU A 48 -5.74 17.76 23.04
N PRO A 49 -5.31 18.71 22.16
CA PRO A 49 -4.69 18.36 20.88
C PRO A 49 -3.44 17.50 21.01
N HIS A 50 -2.57 17.82 21.97
CA HIS A 50 -1.33 17.10 22.22
C HIS A 50 -1.61 15.71 22.77
N ALA A 51 -2.52 15.62 23.75
CA ALA A 51 -2.93 14.35 24.34
C ALA A 51 -3.57 13.41 23.31
N VAL A 52 -4.52 13.92 22.51
CA VAL A 52 -5.15 13.16 21.43
C VAL A 52 -4.09 12.70 20.41
N GLY A 53 -3.15 13.57 20.04
CA GLY A 53 -2.06 13.21 19.13
C GLY A 53 -1.22 12.03 19.64
N GLN A 54 -0.82 12.09 20.91
CA GLN A 54 -0.03 11.04 21.55
C GLN A 54 -0.83 9.75 21.73
N LEU A 55 -2.08 9.83 22.17
CA LEU A 55 -2.95 8.67 22.36
C LEU A 55 -3.29 8.01 21.03
N ARG A 56 -3.48 8.78 19.94
CA ARG A 56 -3.62 8.23 18.58
C ARG A 56 -2.35 7.55 18.13
N HIS A 57 -1.17 8.03 18.54
CA HIS A 57 0.06 7.30 18.29
C HIS A 57 0.06 5.95 19.01
N PHE A 58 -0.34 5.85 20.28
CA PHE A 58 -0.33 4.56 20.97
C PHE A 58 -1.46 3.62 20.53
N HIS A 59 -2.71 4.02 20.66
CA HIS A 59 -3.84 3.13 20.40
C HIS A 59 -3.94 2.67 18.94
N MET A 60 -3.62 3.54 17.97
CA MET A 60 -3.61 3.11 16.57
C MET A 60 -2.41 2.22 16.25
N ASN A 61 -1.26 2.36 16.93
CA ASN A 61 -0.14 1.41 16.76
C ASN A 61 -0.52 0.04 17.29
N GLU A 62 -1.14 -0.03 18.47
CA GLU A 62 -1.58 -1.29 19.06
C GLU A 62 -2.65 -1.99 18.23
N SER A 63 -3.67 -1.25 17.78
CA SER A 63 -4.68 -1.82 16.89
C SER A 63 -4.08 -2.29 15.56
N PHE A 64 -3.20 -1.48 14.96
CA PHE A 64 -2.50 -1.84 13.73
C PHE A 64 -1.61 -3.08 13.89
N HIS A 65 -0.88 -3.18 15.01
CA HIS A 65 -0.10 -4.38 15.34
C HIS A 65 -0.98 -5.63 15.38
N ARG A 66 -2.14 -5.57 16.06
CA ARG A 66 -3.07 -6.71 16.13
C ARG A 66 -3.62 -7.08 14.74
N ALA A 67 -3.94 -6.10 13.90
CA ALA A 67 -4.38 -6.37 12.53
C ALA A 67 -3.28 -7.06 11.70
N LEU A 68 -2.03 -6.60 11.81
CA LEU A 68 -0.89 -7.25 11.16
C LEU A 68 -0.66 -8.67 11.68
N GLU A 69 -0.78 -8.89 12.99
CA GLU A 69 -0.60 -10.21 13.62
C GLU A 69 -1.65 -11.20 13.13
N VAL A 70 -2.94 -10.83 13.19
CA VAL A 70 -4.05 -11.66 12.72
C VAL A 70 -3.96 -11.92 11.21
N GLY A 71 -3.52 -10.93 10.43
CA GLY A 71 -3.33 -11.06 8.99
C GLY A 71 -2.02 -11.74 8.57
N GLY A 72 -1.25 -12.32 9.50
CA GLY A 72 -0.03 -13.06 9.19
C GLY A 72 1.14 -12.19 8.71
N ALA A 73 1.08 -10.88 8.91
CA ALA A 73 2.05 -9.91 8.42
C ALA A 73 3.24 -9.67 9.38
N SER A 74 3.56 -10.61 10.28
CA SER A 74 4.77 -10.61 11.12
C SER A 74 5.14 -9.22 11.69
N PRO A 75 4.31 -8.61 12.56
CA PRO A 75 4.55 -7.25 13.04
C PRO A 75 5.80 -7.14 13.91
N THR A 76 6.47 -5.99 13.84
CA THR A 76 7.55 -5.62 14.75
C THR A 76 7.00 -5.39 16.16
N PRO A 77 7.75 -5.75 17.22
CA PRO A 77 7.31 -5.52 18.60
C PRO A 77 7.00 -4.06 18.90
N ILE A 78 5.95 -3.83 19.70
CA ILE A 78 5.60 -2.49 20.18
C ILE A 78 6.65 -2.03 21.21
N ARG A 79 7.29 -0.88 20.95
CA ARG A 79 8.32 -0.30 21.83
C ARG A 79 8.25 1.23 21.85
N GLY A 80 7.81 1.81 22.98
CA GLY A 80 7.76 3.26 23.17
C GLY A 80 7.05 3.99 22.03
N ASN A 81 7.72 4.99 21.45
CA ASN A 81 7.23 5.76 20.30
C ASN A 81 7.65 5.19 18.93
N GLY A 82 8.05 3.91 18.89
CA GLY A 82 8.50 3.25 17.67
C GLY A 82 7.42 3.16 16.60
N VAL A 83 7.84 3.15 15.33
CA VAL A 83 6.96 2.80 14.22
C VAL A 83 6.75 1.30 14.25
N VAL A 84 5.48 0.87 14.29
CA VAL A 84 5.12 -0.53 14.05
C VAL A 84 5.07 -0.75 12.54
N SER A 85 5.71 -1.81 12.08
CA SER A 85 5.61 -2.29 10.70
C SER A 85 5.36 -3.79 10.66
N GLY A 86 4.81 -4.30 9.57
CA GLY A 86 4.66 -5.73 9.30
C GLY A 86 4.92 -6.04 7.84
N ARG A 87 5.34 -7.27 7.51
CA ARG A 87 5.67 -7.70 6.16
C ARG A 87 4.53 -8.53 5.54
N SER A 88 4.05 -8.10 4.38
CA SER A 88 3.09 -8.83 3.54
C SER A 88 3.67 -8.98 2.14
N GLY A 89 4.11 -10.20 1.79
CA GLY A 89 4.86 -10.45 0.55
C GLY A 89 6.14 -9.61 0.48
N VAL A 90 6.27 -8.83 -0.59
CA VAL A 90 7.39 -7.89 -0.78
C VAL A 90 7.22 -6.56 -0.03
N PHE A 91 6.03 -6.26 0.50
CA PHE A 91 5.77 -4.98 1.16
C PHE A 91 5.98 -5.04 2.67
N SER A 92 6.77 -4.11 3.18
CA SER A 92 6.69 -3.67 4.57
C SER A 92 5.58 -2.62 4.69
N LEU A 93 4.54 -2.95 5.46
CA LEU A 93 3.40 -2.11 5.75
C LEU A 93 3.66 -1.35 7.05
N ALA A 94 3.43 -0.04 7.04
CA ALA A 94 3.47 0.79 8.24
C ALA A 94 2.35 1.82 8.21
N ARG A 95 2.20 2.60 9.29
CA ARG A 95 1.16 3.62 9.36
C ARG A 95 1.65 4.95 9.92
N PHE A 96 0.97 6.03 9.58
CA PHE A 96 1.11 7.31 10.26
C PHE A 96 -0.13 8.19 10.11
N ASN A 97 -0.18 9.25 10.91
CA ASN A 97 -1.30 10.19 10.92
C ASN A 97 -0.84 11.55 10.39
N ILE A 98 -1.72 12.24 9.66
CA ILE A 98 -1.51 13.62 9.22
C ILE A 98 -2.79 14.44 9.36
N PRO A 99 -2.70 15.77 9.47
CA PRO A 99 -3.79 16.64 9.09
C PRO A 99 -4.06 16.50 7.58
N GLU A 100 -5.32 16.53 7.19
CA GLU A 100 -5.76 16.49 5.79
C GLU A 100 -5.08 17.59 4.98
N GLY A 101 -4.58 17.26 3.80
CA GLY A 101 -3.80 18.17 2.95
C GLY A 101 -2.33 18.34 3.34
N PHE A 102 -1.91 17.98 4.56
CA PHE A 102 -0.53 18.20 5.06
C PHE A 102 0.39 16.98 4.89
N TRP A 103 0.50 16.47 3.66
CA TRP A 103 1.31 15.28 3.31
C TRP A 103 2.81 15.47 3.53
N ILE A 104 3.29 16.72 3.54
CA ILE A 104 4.69 17.06 3.85
C ILE A 104 5.12 16.54 5.23
N ASN A 105 4.18 16.37 6.16
CA ASN A 105 4.47 15.87 7.51
C ASN A 105 4.95 14.41 7.54
N GLY A 106 4.70 13.64 6.47
CA GLY A 106 5.18 12.27 6.33
C GLY A 106 6.69 12.18 6.52
N ARG A 107 7.47 13.09 5.92
CA ARG A 107 8.94 13.08 5.88
C ARG A 107 9.64 13.43 7.20
N ARG A 108 8.90 13.89 8.22
CA ARG A 108 9.48 14.33 9.51
C ARG A 108 10.12 13.17 10.29
N SER A 109 9.62 11.94 10.11
CA SER A 109 10.19 10.77 10.77
C SER A 109 11.46 10.30 10.05
N HIS A 110 12.55 10.14 10.79
CA HIS A 110 13.77 9.50 10.28
C HIS A 110 13.50 8.04 9.88
N THR A 111 12.80 7.29 10.72
CA THR A 111 12.45 5.88 10.46
C THR A 111 11.65 5.72 9.18
N ARG A 112 10.61 6.54 8.95
CA ARG A 112 9.82 6.45 7.71
C ARG A 112 10.67 6.74 6.47
N ARG A 113 11.56 7.74 6.52
CA ARG A 113 12.51 8.02 5.43
C ARG A 113 13.46 6.85 5.17
N GLN A 114 13.98 6.22 6.21
CA GLN A 114 14.85 5.05 6.09
C GLN A 114 14.11 3.86 5.45
N MET A 115 12.87 3.60 5.88
CA MET A 115 12.01 2.57 5.29
C MET A 115 11.76 2.85 3.80
N SER A 116 11.43 4.10 3.45
CA SER A 116 11.14 4.49 2.06
C SER A 116 12.27 4.19 1.08
N ALA A 117 13.53 4.08 1.52
CA ALA A 117 14.66 3.78 0.65
C ALA A 117 14.48 2.48 -0.18
N ALA A 118 13.73 1.50 0.34
CA ALA A 118 13.40 0.27 -0.38
C ALA A 118 12.59 0.51 -1.67
N ASN A 119 11.80 1.60 -1.72
CA ASN A 119 10.97 1.92 -2.89
C ASN A 119 11.78 2.32 -4.12
N ARG A 120 13.11 2.50 -4.02
CA ARG A 120 13.99 2.64 -5.18
C ARG A 120 13.76 1.51 -6.20
N ALA A 121 13.46 0.29 -5.75
CA ALA A 121 13.24 -0.85 -6.63
C ALA A 121 11.96 -0.74 -7.50
N ILE A 122 10.98 0.06 -7.07
CA ILE A 122 9.68 0.21 -7.76
C ILE A 122 9.49 1.59 -8.39
N GLU A 123 10.43 2.52 -8.20
CA GLU A 123 10.44 3.83 -8.89
C GLU A 123 10.39 3.72 -10.41
N PRO A 124 11.13 2.80 -11.07
CA PRO A 124 11.11 2.65 -12.53
C PRO A 124 9.73 2.32 -13.12
N LEU A 125 8.78 1.83 -12.31
CA LEU A 125 7.41 1.54 -12.75
C LEU A 125 6.60 2.81 -13.04
N VAL A 126 6.99 3.94 -12.45
CA VAL A 126 6.33 5.23 -12.64
C VAL A 126 7.22 6.18 -13.45
N GLN A 127 8.53 6.13 -13.20
CA GLN A 127 9.53 6.96 -13.88
C GLN A 127 10.71 6.08 -14.30
N PRO A 128 10.63 5.44 -15.47
CA PRO A 128 11.74 4.64 -15.98
C PRO A 128 12.98 5.50 -16.14
N GLU A 129 14.11 5.09 -15.55
CA GLU A 129 15.39 5.71 -15.88
C GLU A 129 15.84 5.21 -17.26
N LEU A 130 16.54 6.07 -18.02
CA LEU A 130 16.90 5.80 -19.43
C LEU A 130 17.77 4.54 -19.62
N PHE A 131 18.42 4.06 -18.55
CA PHE A 131 19.41 2.97 -18.59
C PHE A 131 19.20 1.87 -17.55
N ASP A 132 18.17 1.95 -16.69
CA ASP A 132 17.93 0.91 -15.68
C ASP A 132 16.88 -0.09 -16.17
N GLU A 133 17.25 -1.36 -16.19
CA GLU A 133 16.30 -2.45 -16.43
C GLU A 133 15.46 -2.72 -15.18
N TYR A 134 14.13 -2.72 -15.34
CA TYR A 134 13.22 -3.12 -14.27
C TYR A 134 13.52 -4.55 -13.83
N SER A 135 13.71 -4.73 -12.52
CA SER A 135 13.77 -6.04 -11.88
C SER A 135 12.63 -6.18 -10.88
N ALA A 136 12.09 -7.41 -10.76
CA ALA A 136 11.01 -7.67 -9.82
C ALA A 136 11.44 -7.30 -8.39
N PRO A 137 10.70 -6.43 -7.67
CA PRO A 137 11.12 -5.94 -6.37
C PRO A 137 11.08 -7.05 -5.32
N SER A 138 12.15 -7.16 -4.53
CA SER A 138 12.23 -8.07 -3.37
C SER A 138 11.82 -7.39 -2.06
N ASP A 139 11.79 -6.06 -2.05
CA ASP A 139 11.38 -5.23 -0.91
C ASP A 139 10.75 -3.92 -1.41
N ALA A 140 9.74 -3.46 -0.72
CA ALA A 140 9.03 -2.20 -0.94
C ALA A 140 8.29 -1.80 0.34
N VAL A 141 7.85 -0.54 0.42
CA VAL A 141 7.15 0.01 1.58
C VAL A 141 5.88 0.73 1.14
N ALA A 142 4.78 0.36 1.80
CA ALA A 142 3.51 1.05 1.69
C ALA A 142 3.07 1.54 3.08
N PHE A 143 2.47 2.72 3.11
CA PHE A 143 1.94 3.32 4.32
C PHE A 143 0.43 3.40 4.28
N PHE A 144 -0.20 3.01 5.38
CA PHE A 144 -1.59 3.38 5.68
C PHE A 144 -1.60 4.73 6.41
N VAL A 145 -2.20 5.73 5.78
CA VAL A 145 -2.16 7.12 6.23
C VAL A 145 -3.55 7.55 6.67
N ALA A 146 -3.71 7.76 7.98
CA ALA A 146 -4.94 8.28 8.54
C ALA A 146 -4.93 9.81 8.48
N CYS A 147 -5.82 10.38 7.67
CA CYS A 147 -5.99 11.80 7.48
C CYS A 147 -7.06 12.32 8.45
N PHE A 148 -6.68 13.22 9.35
CA PHE A 148 -7.59 13.88 10.28
C PHE A 148 -7.86 15.32 9.84
N SER A 149 -8.98 15.90 10.21
CA SER A 149 -9.35 17.29 9.88
C SER A 149 -8.33 18.35 10.33
N GLY A 150 -7.46 18.03 11.28
CA GLY A 150 -6.57 18.98 11.95
C GLY A 150 -7.27 19.82 13.03
N SER A 151 -8.60 19.72 13.14
CA SER A 151 -9.41 20.38 14.16
C SER A 151 -10.11 19.34 15.04
N LEU A 152 -10.05 19.51 16.37
CA LEU A 152 -10.79 18.63 17.26
C LEU A 152 -12.31 18.91 17.28
N HIS A 153 -12.77 19.93 16.56
CA HIS A 153 -14.20 20.22 16.40
C HIS A 153 -14.84 19.47 15.23
N VAL A 154 -14.03 18.84 14.37
CA VAL A 154 -14.51 18.14 13.17
C VAL A 154 -14.06 16.69 13.24
N LYS A 155 -15.01 15.80 13.55
CA LYS A 155 -14.82 14.33 13.63
C LYS A 155 -13.52 13.94 14.35
N PRO A 156 -13.32 14.33 15.63
CA PRO A 156 -12.06 14.09 16.35
C PRO A 156 -11.82 12.63 16.73
N ASP A 157 -12.86 11.80 16.70
CA ASP A 157 -12.83 10.39 17.07
C ASP A 157 -12.52 9.46 15.89
N ALA A 158 -12.49 9.97 14.66
CA ALA A 158 -12.23 9.15 13.48
C ALA A 158 -11.47 9.92 12.39
N PRO A 159 -10.67 9.24 11.56
CA PRO A 159 -10.11 9.87 10.37
C PRO A 159 -11.21 10.32 9.40
N LEU A 160 -10.92 11.35 8.61
CA LEU A 160 -11.72 11.76 7.47
C LEU A 160 -11.55 10.77 6.31
N SER A 161 -10.31 10.29 6.11
CA SER A 161 -10.00 9.20 5.19
C SER A 161 -8.79 8.41 5.67
N ILE A 162 -8.73 7.14 5.26
CA ILE A 162 -7.54 6.31 5.35
C ILE A 162 -7.07 6.05 3.93
N GLN A 163 -5.77 6.25 3.69
CA GLN A 163 -5.16 6.18 2.37
C GLN A 163 -4.07 5.13 2.36
N ILE A 164 -3.93 4.40 1.27
CA ILE A 164 -2.73 3.62 0.98
C ILE A 164 -1.78 4.48 0.15
N ALA A 165 -0.52 4.60 0.58
CA ALA A 165 0.43 5.49 -0.06
C ALA A 165 1.82 4.85 -0.15
N VAL A 166 2.41 4.90 -1.34
CA VAL A 166 3.77 4.43 -1.63
C VAL A 166 4.62 5.66 -1.96
N PRO A 167 5.55 6.07 -1.08
CA PRO A 167 6.42 7.21 -1.32
C PRO A 167 7.56 6.87 -2.30
N ASP A 168 8.20 7.89 -2.85
CA ASP A 168 9.53 7.73 -3.45
C ASP A 168 10.59 7.36 -2.40
N ARG A 169 11.78 6.98 -2.85
CA ARG A 169 12.91 6.54 -2.01
C ARG A 169 13.37 7.58 -0.99
N HIS A 170 13.01 8.84 -1.18
CA HIS A 170 13.38 9.97 -0.33
C HIS A 170 12.21 10.52 0.50
N MET A 171 11.02 9.91 0.38
CA MET A 171 9.77 10.39 0.96
C MET A 171 9.44 11.86 0.61
N ARG A 172 9.81 12.29 -0.60
CA ARG A 172 9.59 13.67 -1.10
C ARG A 172 8.31 13.79 -1.92
N GLY A 173 7.99 12.76 -2.68
CA GLY A 173 6.77 12.57 -3.44
C GLY A 173 6.13 11.20 -3.19
N TRP A 174 5.03 10.97 -3.90
CA TRP A 174 4.22 9.75 -3.80
C TRP A 174 4.18 9.09 -5.17
N LEU A 175 4.72 7.88 -5.28
CA LEU A 175 4.66 7.06 -6.49
C LEU A 175 3.25 6.53 -6.73
N PHE A 176 2.52 6.29 -5.64
CA PHE A 176 1.12 5.89 -5.66
C PHE A 176 0.41 6.36 -4.40
N ARG A 177 -0.86 6.75 -4.54
CA ARG A 177 -1.72 7.15 -3.42
C ARG A 177 -3.20 7.07 -3.80
N GLU A 178 -4.00 6.42 -2.96
CA GLU A 178 -5.46 6.44 -3.06
C GLU A 178 -6.13 6.06 -1.74
N SER A 179 -7.45 6.28 -1.62
CA SER A 179 -8.20 5.88 -0.44
C SER A 179 -8.26 4.36 -0.33
N VAL A 180 -8.34 3.85 0.89
CA VAL A 180 -8.53 2.41 1.12
C VAL A 180 -9.81 1.91 0.45
N ASP A 181 -10.91 2.68 0.55
CA ASP A 181 -12.17 2.37 -0.13
C ASP A 181 -11.99 2.15 -1.64
N ALA A 182 -11.26 3.03 -2.32
CA ALA A 182 -11.01 2.93 -3.76
C ALA A 182 -10.07 1.76 -4.08
N PHE A 183 -9.05 1.53 -3.25
CA PHE A 183 -8.14 0.40 -3.40
C PHE A 183 -8.86 -0.94 -3.23
N LEU A 184 -9.81 -1.04 -2.29
CA LEU A 184 -10.59 -2.24 -2.06
C LEU A 184 -11.43 -2.65 -3.27
N GLN A 185 -11.96 -1.69 -4.05
CA GLN A 185 -12.70 -1.99 -5.29
C GLN A 185 -11.85 -2.74 -6.32
N ARG A 186 -10.53 -2.51 -6.32
CA ARG A 186 -9.62 -3.16 -7.27
C ARG A 186 -9.49 -4.68 -7.05
N TYR A 187 -9.86 -5.20 -5.88
CA TYR A 187 -9.91 -6.65 -5.67
C TYR A 187 -11.09 -7.30 -6.39
N GLU A 188 -12.18 -6.56 -6.61
CA GLU A 188 -13.39 -7.03 -7.30
C GLU A 188 -13.22 -6.97 -8.83
N ASP A 189 -12.41 -6.02 -9.32
CA ASP A 189 -12.21 -5.74 -10.75
C ASP A 189 -11.28 -6.74 -11.48
N LYS A 190 -10.77 -7.79 -10.83
CA LYS A 190 -9.97 -8.79 -11.54
C LYS A 190 -10.88 -9.62 -12.45
N PRO A 191 -10.77 -9.52 -13.79
CA PRO A 191 -11.49 -10.45 -14.66
C PRO A 191 -10.98 -11.86 -14.33
N ALA A 192 -11.91 -12.81 -14.15
CA ALA A 192 -11.56 -14.22 -14.15
C ALA A 192 -10.71 -14.47 -15.39
N VAL A 193 -9.46 -14.88 -15.20
CA VAL A 193 -8.59 -15.28 -16.30
C VAL A 193 -9.26 -16.51 -16.92
N GLN A 194 -10.02 -16.29 -17.99
CA GLN A 194 -10.53 -17.35 -18.82
C GLN A 194 -9.32 -17.89 -19.58
N ASP A 195 -8.85 -19.08 -19.19
CA ASP A 195 -7.86 -19.80 -19.98
C ASP A 195 -8.41 -19.97 -21.40
N ASP A 196 -7.84 -19.24 -22.36
CA ASP A 196 -8.14 -19.45 -23.77
C ASP A 196 -7.54 -20.79 -24.22
N LEU A 197 -8.33 -21.85 -24.06
CA LEU A 197 -8.01 -23.20 -24.50
C LEU A 197 -8.13 -23.37 -26.03
N ALA A 198 -8.41 -22.32 -26.79
CA ALA A 198 -8.45 -22.41 -28.25
C ALA A 198 -7.03 -22.54 -28.82
N LYS A 199 -6.55 -23.78 -28.96
CA LYS A 199 -5.40 -24.09 -29.81
C LYS A 199 -5.87 -24.14 -31.27
N PRO A 200 -5.54 -23.17 -32.14
CA PRO A 200 -5.90 -23.26 -33.55
C PRO A 200 -5.18 -24.45 -34.19
N LYS A 201 -5.95 -25.47 -34.61
CA LYS A 201 -5.41 -26.58 -35.41
C LYS A 201 -5.24 -26.12 -36.86
N LEU A 202 -4.00 -25.83 -37.24
CA LEU A 202 -3.62 -25.62 -38.64
C LEU A 202 -3.88 -26.90 -39.45
N LYS A 203 -4.75 -26.82 -40.47
CA LYS A 203 -4.88 -27.90 -41.47
C LYS A 203 -3.59 -27.95 -42.28
N LYS A 204 -2.92 -29.13 -42.29
CA LYS A 204 -1.77 -29.38 -43.17
C LYS A 204 -2.24 -29.35 -44.62
N ILE A 205 -1.83 -28.32 -45.37
CA ILE A 205 -1.98 -28.28 -46.82
C ILE A 205 -0.96 -29.26 -47.41
N LYS A 206 -1.43 -30.32 -48.08
CA LYS A 206 -0.57 -31.21 -48.87
C LYS A 206 -0.02 -30.42 -50.05
N LYS A 207 1.30 -30.15 -50.07
CA LYS A 207 2.00 -29.81 -51.30
C LYS A 207 1.98 -31.05 -52.20
N GLN A 208 1.17 -31.01 -53.26
CA GLN A 208 1.42 -31.84 -54.43
C GLN A 208 2.61 -31.23 -55.16
N GLY A 209 3.77 -31.86 -55.01
CA GLY A 209 4.82 -31.74 -56.00
C GLY A 209 4.43 -32.59 -57.20
N ASN A 210 4.50 -32.03 -58.40
CA ASN A 210 4.91 -32.81 -59.53
C ASN A 210 5.87 -31.99 -60.39
N GLU A 211 7.03 -32.60 -60.58
CA GLU A 211 8.13 -32.25 -61.47
C GLU A 211 7.55 -32.00 -62.88
N GLY A 212 7.99 -31.03 -63.68
CA GLY A 212 9.37 -30.73 -64.02
C GLY A 212 9.84 -31.64 -65.16
N THR A 213 9.39 -31.39 -66.40
CA THR A 213 10.14 -31.78 -67.61
C THR A 213 10.03 -30.70 -68.68
N ALA A 214 11.19 -30.12 -68.98
CA ALA A 214 11.48 -29.41 -70.21
C ALA A 214 11.74 -30.43 -71.34
N SER A 215 11.24 -30.09 -72.53
CA SER A 215 11.75 -30.33 -73.90
C SER A 215 10.59 -30.47 -74.88
#